data_AF-A0A7V3HV89-F1
#
_entry.id   AF-A0A7V3HV89-F1
#
_cell.length_a   1.000
_cell.length_b   1.000
_cell.length_c   1.000
_cell.angle_alpha   90.00
_cell.angle_beta   90.00
_cell.angle_gamma   90.00
#
_symmetry.space_group_name_H-M   'P 1'
#
loop_
_entity.id
_entity.type
_entity.pdbx_description
1 polymer ?
#
loop_
_entity_poly.entity_id
_entity_poly.type
_entity_poly.pdbx_seq_one_letter_code
_entity_poly.pdbx_strand_id
1 'polypeptide(L)'
;MKKTIIATVLVTFVTSTMAAEKIDIYEYDMITVYKNIPEMMADMEMDGIKMTNDGVNPYKVLDGKVLSCKELGFTGKPTEQSFPDHKYYRYTKALKNDVEAVCTENIYKGGTVNFSVLVDGND
;
A
#
# COMPACT_ATOMS: atom_id res chain seq x y z
N MET A 1 48.03 -11.95 -30.77
CA MET A 1 47.31 -12.37 -29.54
C MET A 1 46.23 -11.35 -29.22
N LYS A 2 44.95 -11.73 -29.28
CA LYS A 2 43.81 -10.84 -29.00
C LYS A 2 43.71 -10.61 -27.49
N LYS A 3 43.72 -9.35 -27.04
CA LYS A 3 43.47 -8.98 -25.64
C LYS A 3 41.96 -8.79 -25.48
N THR A 4 41.31 -9.73 -24.80
CA THR A 4 39.89 -9.62 -24.44
C THR A 4 39.79 -8.75 -23.20
N ILE A 5 39.22 -7.55 -23.34
CA ILE A 5 38.90 -6.67 -22.21
C ILE A 5 37.56 -7.17 -21.65
N ILE A 6 37.58 -7.74 -20.45
CA ILE A 6 36.38 -8.09 -19.70
C ILE A 6 35.85 -6.79 -19.09
N ALA A 7 34.79 -6.24 -19.69
CA ALA A 7 34.07 -5.11 -19.14
C ALA A 7 33.17 -5.62 -18.01
N THR A 8 33.63 -5.45 -16.77
CA THR A 8 32.81 -5.68 -15.57
C THR A 8 31.75 -4.58 -15.52
N VAL A 9 30.52 -4.89 -15.92
CA VAL A 9 29.37 -4.00 -15.74
C VAL A 9 29.08 -3.95 -14.25
N LEU A 10 29.56 -2.89 -13.59
CA LEU A 10 29.16 -2.53 -12.24
C LEU A 10 27.70 -2.07 -12.32
N VAL A 11 26.76 -2.98 -12.04
CA VAL A 11 25.36 -2.61 -11.83
C VAL A 11 25.33 -1.84 -10.52
N THR A 12 25.47 -0.52 -10.59
CA THR A 12 25.14 0.37 -9.50
C THR A 12 23.67 0.16 -9.18
N PHE A 13 23.40 -0.63 -8.14
CA PHE A 13 22.14 -0.67 -7.44
C PHE A 13 21.90 0.76 -6.92
N VAL A 14 21.15 1.55 -7.67
CA VAL A 14 20.64 2.83 -7.20
C VAL A 14 19.60 2.46 -6.15
N THR A 15 20.03 2.32 -4.89
CA THR A 15 19.13 2.37 -3.75
C THR A 15 18.59 3.79 -3.73
N SER A 16 17.49 4.02 -4.45
CA SER A 16 16.69 5.22 -4.27
C SER A 16 16.21 5.17 -2.82
N THR A 17 16.89 5.91 -1.95
CA THR A 17 16.38 6.33 -0.65
C THR A 17 15.14 7.17 -0.92
N MET A 18 14.03 6.50 -1.16
CA MET A 18 12.71 7.09 -1.06
C MET A 18 12.62 7.55 0.39
N ALA A 19 12.72 8.86 0.62
CA ALA A 19 12.42 9.44 1.91
C ALA A 19 11.04 8.89 2.29
N ALA A 20 10.98 8.03 3.31
CA ALA A 20 9.75 7.47 3.78
C ALA A 20 8.93 8.64 4.35
N GLU A 21 8.08 9.25 3.52
CA GLU A 21 7.09 10.24 3.96
C GLU A 21 6.39 9.62 5.18
N LYS A 22 6.56 10.28 6.33
CA LYS A 22 6.06 9.83 7.61
C LYS A 22 4.56 10.06 7.59
N ILE A 23 3.80 8.98 7.43
CA ILE A 23 2.34 9.02 7.42
C ILE A 23 1.87 9.13 8.87
N ASP A 24 1.09 10.17 9.16
CA ASP A 24 0.40 10.29 10.45
C ASP A 24 -0.89 9.46 10.39
N ILE A 25 -0.87 8.30 11.03
CA ILE A 25 -2.02 7.38 11.06
C ILE A 25 -3.22 7.95 11.82
N TYR A 26 -3.07 9.03 12.60
CA TYR A 26 -4.18 9.64 13.33
C TYR A 26 -5.06 10.52 12.45
N GLU A 27 -4.64 10.80 11.21
CA GLU A 27 -5.43 11.55 10.22
C GLU A 27 -6.36 10.65 9.39
N TYR A 28 -6.24 9.32 9.50
CA TYR A 28 -6.94 8.39 8.62
C TYR A 28 -7.70 7.32 9.41
N ASP A 29 -8.98 7.16 9.12
CA ASP A 29 -9.81 6.09 9.68
C ASP A 29 -9.56 4.75 8.99
N MET A 30 -9.20 4.79 7.71
CA MET A 30 -8.95 3.58 6.93
C MET A 30 -7.69 3.70 6.09
N ILE A 31 -6.91 2.62 6.09
CA ILE A 31 -5.76 2.42 5.23
C ILE A 31 -5.93 1.08 4.52
N THR A 32 -5.88 1.08 3.20
CA THR A 32 -5.93 -0.13 2.39
C THR A 32 -4.67 -0.25 1.56
N VAL A 33 -3.95 -1.35 1.72
CA VAL A 33 -2.69 -1.64 1.04
C VAL A 33 -2.93 -2.73 0.00
N TYR A 34 -2.56 -2.46 -1.25
CA TYR A 34 -2.60 -3.43 -2.33
C TYR A 34 -1.17 -3.81 -2.73
N LYS A 35 -0.83 -5.09 -2.57
CA LYS A 35 0.47 -5.66 -2.92
C LYS A 35 0.30 -6.62 -4.10
N ASN A 36 1.11 -6.42 -5.15
CA ASN A 36 1.16 -7.27 -6.34
C ASN A 36 -0.20 -7.45 -7.03
N ILE A 37 -1.05 -6.43 -7.05
CA ILE A 37 -2.37 -6.50 -7.69
C ILE A 37 -2.23 -6.50 -9.23
N PRO A 38 -3.02 -7.30 -9.98
CA PRO A 38 -3.05 -7.23 -11.43
C PRO A 38 -3.50 -5.85 -11.94
N GLU A 39 -2.90 -5.35 -13.02
CA GLU A 39 -3.17 -4.00 -13.56
C GLU A 39 -4.66 -3.71 -13.75
N MET A 40 -5.41 -4.63 -14.39
CA MET A 40 -6.85 -4.47 -14.59
C MET A 40 -7.63 -4.30 -13.27
N MET A 41 -7.23 -5.00 -12.21
CA MET A 41 -7.88 -4.86 -10.89
C MET A 41 -7.47 -3.55 -10.23
N ALA A 42 -6.20 -3.13 -10.36
CA ALA A 42 -5.75 -1.84 -9.88
C ALA A 42 -6.52 -0.69 -10.54
N ASP A 43 -6.72 -0.74 -11.85
CA ASP A 43 -7.49 0.26 -12.60
C ASP A 43 -8.94 0.31 -12.10
N MET A 44 -9.58 -0.83 -11.89
CA MET A 44 -10.93 -0.91 -11.34
C MET A 44 -11.04 -0.29 -9.94
N GLU A 45 -10.10 -0.58 -9.04
CA GLU A 45 -10.08 0.00 -7.69
C GLU A 45 -9.88 1.53 -7.75
N MET A 46 -8.95 1.99 -8.58
CA MET A 46 -8.68 3.42 -8.76
C MET A 46 -9.87 4.16 -9.36
N ASP A 47 -10.56 3.55 -10.33
CA ASP A 47 -11.76 4.13 -10.93
C ASP A 47 -12.92 4.17 -9.94
N GLY A 48 -13.08 3.13 -9.11
CA GLY A 48 -14.04 3.13 -8.00
C GLY A 48 -13.82 4.30 -7.04
N ILE A 49 -12.56 4.52 -6.65
CA ILE A 49 -12.17 5.66 -5.79
C ILE A 49 -12.51 6.99 -6.48
N LYS A 50 -12.21 7.15 -7.77
CA LYS A 50 -12.54 8.38 -8.52
C LYS A 50 -14.04 8.64 -8.59
N MET A 51 -14.86 7.60 -8.78
CA MET A 51 -16.33 7.75 -8.91
C MET A 51 -17.01 8.17 -7.61
N THR A 52 -16.43 7.86 -6.44
CA THR A 52 -16.96 8.28 -5.14
C THR A 52 -16.66 9.75 -4.79
N ASN A 53 -15.96 10.51 -5.65
CA ASN A 53 -15.31 11.79 -5.33
C ASN A 53 -16.02 13.08 -5.81
N ASP A 54 -17.35 13.10 -5.91
CA ASP A 54 -18.12 14.29 -6.37
C ASP A 54 -18.21 15.43 -5.33
N GLY A 55 -17.11 15.83 -4.67
CA GLY A 55 -17.05 17.16 -4.01
C GLY A 55 -16.05 17.41 -2.87
N VAL A 56 -15.63 16.40 -2.12
CA VAL A 56 -14.63 16.52 -1.04
C VAL A 56 -13.89 15.19 -1.01
N ASN A 57 -12.56 15.18 -1.14
CA ASN A 57 -11.84 13.93 -1.37
C ASN A 57 -11.26 13.38 -0.06
N PRO A 58 -11.91 12.40 0.62
CA PRO A 58 -11.31 11.75 1.78
C PRO A 58 -10.16 10.81 1.36
N TYR A 59 -10.00 10.51 0.06
CA TYR A 59 -9.04 9.52 -0.41
C TYR A 59 -7.69 10.14 -0.83
N LYS A 60 -6.61 9.74 -0.17
CA LYS A 60 -5.22 9.95 -0.61
C LYS A 60 -4.64 8.64 -1.13
N VAL A 61 -4.31 8.61 -2.42
CA VAL A 61 -3.66 7.46 -3.06
C VAL A 61 -2.15 7.66 -3.10
N LEU A 62 -1.41 6.66 -2.63
CA LEU A 62 0.05 6.58 -2.68
C LEU A 62 0.48 5.55 -3.73
N ASP A 63 0.67 6.02 -4.96
CA ASP A 63 1.09 5.16 -6.08
C ASP A 63 2.55 4.71 -5.94
N GLY A 64 2.83 3.46 -6.29
CA GLY A 64 4.16 2.82 -6.18
C GLY A 64 4.68 2.63 -4.74
N LYS A 65 4.01 3.19 -3.73
CA LYS A 65 4.39 3.10 -2.32
C LYS A 65 3.51 2.10 -1.59
N VAL A 66 4.10 0.94 -1.30
CA VAL A 66 3.46 -0.10 -0.49
C VAL A 66 3.72 0.15 0.97
N LEU A 67 2.69 0.47 1.73
CA LEU A 67 2.77 0.52 3.18
C LEU A 67 2.72 -0.89 3.78
N SER A 68 3.00 -0.98 5.07
CA SER A 68 2.78 -2.18 5.86
C SER A 68 1.99 -1.80 7.09
N CYS A 69 0.84 -2.45 7.32
CA CYS A 69 0.02 -2.17 8.49
C CYS A 69 0.83 -2.33 9.78
N LYS A 70 1.73 -3.31 9.83
CA LYS A 70 2.62 -3.52 10.97
C LYS A 70 3.61 -2.37 11.16
N GLU A 71 4.20 -1.85 10.08
CA GLU A 71 5.16 -0.73 10.14
C GLU A 71 4.46 0.59 10.51
N LEU A 72 3.18 0.73 10.16
CA LEU A 72 2.29 1.80 10.61
C LEU A 72 1.85 1.62 12.08
N GLY A 73 2.31 0.56 12.77
CA GLY A 73 2.05 0.33 14.18
C GLY A 73 0.70 -0.31 14.47
N PHE A 74 0.08 -0.99 13.51
CA PHE A 74 -1.05 -1.90 13.74
C PHE A 74 -0.51 -3.28 14.15
N THR A 75 -0.26 -3.45 15.44
CA THR A 75 0.44 -4.63 15.99
C THR A 75 -0.48 -5.74 16.49
N GLY A 76 -1.81 -5.54 16.43
CA GLY A 76 -2.81 -6.54 16.80
C GLY A 76 -2.76 -7.78 15.90
N LYS A 77 -3.29 -8.91 16.41
CA LYS A 77 -3.47 -10.10 15.58
C LYS A 77 -4.52 -9.79 14.49
N PRO A 78 -4.16 -9.87 13.20
CA PRO A 78 -5.12 -9.58 12.15
C PRO A 78 -6.17 -10.68 12.03
N THR A 79 -7.33 -10.31 11.49
CA THR A 79 -8.22 -11.29 10.86
C THR A 79 -7.63 -11.62 9.49
N GLU A 80 -7.42 -12.91 9.20
CA GLU A 80 -6.93 -13.40 7.91
C GLU A 80 -8.07 -14.06 7.15
N GLN A 81 -8.18 -13.74 5.86
CA GLN A 81 -9.01 -14.47 4.90
C GLN A 81 -8.15 -14.86 3.70
N SER A 82 -8.30 -16.09 3.24
CA SER A 82 -7.56 -16.60 2.08
C SER A 82 -8.51 -16.79 0.91
N PHE A 83 -8.18 -16.17 -0.21
CA PHE A 83 -8.87 -16.30 -1.48
C PHE A 83 -7.98 -17.07 -2.48
N PRO A 84 -8.55 -17.56 -3.60
CA PRO A 84 -7.78 -18.27 -4.62
C PRO A 84 -6.63 -17.43 -5.19
N ASP A 85 -6.83 -16.13 -5.35
CA ASP A 85 -5.94 -15.19 -6.04
C ASP A 85 -5.18 -14.24 -5.10
N HIS A 86 -5.66 -14.04 -3.87
CA HIS A 86 -5.03 -13.16 -2.89
C HIS A 86 -5.24 -13.59 -1.43
N LYS A 87 -4.49 -12.96 -0.53
CA LYS A 87 -4.72 -13.00 0.91
C LYS A 87 -5.17 -11.64 1.39
N TYR A 88 -6.11 -11.64 2.32
CA TYR A 88 -6.62 -10.45 2.98
C TYR A 88 -6.27 -10.49 4.46
N TYR A 89 -5.67 -9.42 4.95
CA TYR A 89 -5.39 -9.20 6.37
C TYR A 89 -6.09 -7.93 6.83
N ARG A 90 -6.87 -7.99 7.91
CA ARG A 90 -7.48 -6.81 8.55
C ARG A 90 -6.91 -6.62 9.95
N TYR A 91 -6.38 -5.43 10.19
CA TYR A 91 -5.89 -4.96 11.47
C TYR A 91 -6.78 -3.82 11.97
N THR A 92 -6.98 -3.75 13.27
CA THR A 92 -7.63 -2.61 13.93
C THR A 92 -6.67 -2.02 14.96
N LYS A 93 -6.80 -0.72 15.19
CA LYS A 93 -6.04 0.01 16.21
C LYS A 93 -6.93 1.08 16.82
N ALA A 94 -7.07 1.04 18.14
CA ALA A 94 -7.71 2.12 18.88
C ALA A 94 -6.88 3.42 18.72
N LEU A 95 -7.55 4.48 18.28
CA LEU A 95 -7.08 5.85 18.28
C LEU A 95 -7.60 6.58 19.54
N LYS A 96 -7.63 7.92 19.51
CA LYS A 96 -8.16 8.73 20.62
C LYS A 96 -9.70 8.69 20.62
N ASN A 97 -10.30 8.80 21.80
CA ASN A 97 -11.76 8.95 21.98
C ASN A 97 -12.61 7.84 21.35
N ASP A 98 -12.23 6.57 21.56
CA ASP A 98 -12.96 5.39 21.05
C ASP A 98 -13.09 5.27 19.52
N VAL A 99 -12.35 6.10 18.76
CA VAL A 99 -12.24 5.95 17.32
C VAL A 99 -11.28 4.80 17.02
N GLU A 100 -11.63 3.89 16.12
CA GLU A 100 -10.77 2.81 15.66
C GLU A 100 -10.32 3.04 14.23
N ALA A 101 -9.00 3.08 14.00
CA ALA A 101 -8.46 2.99 12.65
C ALA A 101 -8.45 1.53 12.18
N VAL A 102 -8.70 1.33 10.90
CA VAL A 102 -8.63 0.04 10.22
C VAL A 102 -7.51 0.07 9.20
N CYS A 103 -6.63 -0.92 9.22
CA CYS A 103 -5.66 -1.13 8.17
C CYS A 103 -5.87 -2.50 7.53
N THR A 104 -5.97 -2.55 6.21
CA THR A 104 -6.13 -3.80 5.46
C THR A 104 -4.98 -4.00 4.48
N GLU A 105 -4.53 -5.25 4.34
CA GLU A 105 -3.57 -5.64 3.31
C GLU A 105 -4.17 -6.69 2.39
N ASN A 106 -4.25 -6.37 1.10
CA ASN A 106 -4.55 -7.29 0.02
C ASN A 106 -3.26 -7.69 -0.67
N ILE A 107 -2.88 -8.98 -0.56
CA ILE A 107 -1.65 -9.52 -1.13
C ILE A 107 -2.00 -10.52 -2.22
N TYR A 108 -1.88 -10.09 -3.48
CA TYR A 108 -2.18 -10.90 -4.65
C TYR A 108 -0.99 -11.77 -5.06
N LYS A 109 -1.28 -12.90 -5.71
CA LYS A 109 -0.26 -13.92 -6.04
C LYS A 109 0.55 -13.64 -7.31
N GLY A 110 0.17 -12.70 -8.17
CA GLY A 110 0.77 -12.61 -9.51
C GLY A 110 0.67 -11.30 -10.30
N GLY A 111 0.30 -10.18 -9.68
CA GLY A 111 0.39 -8.86 -10.30
C GLY A 111 1.67 -8.11 -9.96
N THR A 112 1.78 -6.89 -10.46
CA THR A 112 2.98 -6.04 -10.38
C THR A 112 2.70 -4.67 -9.78
N VAL A 113 1.43 -4.27 -9.73
CA VAL A 113 1.00 -2.96 -9.27
C VAL A 113 0.88 -2.97 -7.75
N ASN A 114 1.20 -1.84 -7.15
CA ASN A 114 1.48 -1.68 -5.75
C ASN A 114 1.09 -0.27 -5.34
N PHE A 115 0.08 -0.13 -4.48
CA PHE A 115 -0.37 1.18 -4.02
C PHE A 115 -1.03 1.07 -2.66
N SER A 116 -1.15 2.21 -1.99
CA SER A 116 -1.91 2.32 -0.74
C SER A 116 -2.94 3.42 -0.86
N VAL A 117 -4.12 3.22 -0.27
CA VAL A 117 -5.22 4.17 -0.21
C VAL A 117 -5.42 4.54 1.25
N LEU A 118 -5.40 5.84 1.53
CA LEU A 118 -5.69 6.40 2.85
C LEU A 118 -7.04 7.11 2.77
N VAL A 119 -7.92 6.87 3.73
CA VAL A 119 -9.23 7.50 3.82
C VAL A 119 -9.28 8.35 5.08
N ASP A 120 -9.47 9.66 4.89
CA ASP A 120 -9.67 10.62 5.97
C ASP A 120 -10.98 10.30 6.71
N GLY A 121 -10.87 10.31 8.04
CA GLY A 121 -11.97 10.08 8.97
C GLY A 121 -12.66 11.34 9.47
N ASN A 122 -12.12 12.51 9.15
CA ASN A 122 -12.66 13.78 9.62
C ASN A 122 -13.89 14.18 8.80
N ASP A 123 -15.07 13.76 9.27
CA ASP A 123 -16.32 14.51 9.11
C ASP A 123 -16.32 15.79 9.96
#